data_AF-I8U3B5-F1
#
_entry.id   AF-I8U3B5-F1
#
_cell.length_a   1.000
_cell.length_b   1.000
_cell.length_c   1.000
_cell.angle_alpha   90.00
_cell.angle_beta   90.00
_cell.angle_gamma   90.00
#
_symmetry.space_group_name_H-M   'P 1'
#
loop_
_entity.id
_entity.type
_entity.pdbx_description
1 polymer ?
#
loop_
_entity_poly.entity_id
_entity_poly.type
_entity_poly.pdbx_seq_one_letter_code
_entity_poly.pdbx_strand_id
1 'polypeptide(L)'
;MVLGLLLLGLTLTAFSSLSASSSQSRQLAFLQQNGQLAINLLYNELQNTGFFGGQTLAAMQRAVSNQAPPAADCFVDGMDSGSFPHANLAYLNVFAGQALPGRVLNCLNNLAPQTEYIQIKRAIGAAATPATMRHNRFYLLPDWQQSRFVDHTNVPATVDTVYPYQHLVLYIQLQRQAGEDVPVLMRKRLIRNSAGHASISTDSMLDGVERLHFEFLIDSDLDGVPDYLLSTAEMTASHWLQQESRILGLRFYVLMRTLTPDRRYRNDRLYQMGKHSFQAPGDHYRRLLLSGAVKFDLTAEPAG
;
A
#
# COMPACT_ATOMS: atom_id res chain seq x y z
N MET A 1 -7.33 -62.25 12.03
CA MET A 1 -6.50 -61.11 12.46
C MET A 1 -5.83 -60.37 11.30
N VAL A 2 -5.16 -61.07 10.37
CA VAL A 2 -4.50 -60.44 9.20
C VAL A 2 -5.47 -59.62 8.32
N LEU A 3 -6.65 -60.17 8.00
CA LEU A 3 -7.64 -59.48 7.17
C LEU A 3 -8.14 -58.16 7.80
N GLY A 4 -8.30 -58.14 9.13
CA GLY A 4 -8.74 -56.96 9.87
C GLY A 4 -7.68 -55.86 9.91
N LEU A 5 -6.40 -56.22 10.07
CA LEU A 5 -5.28 -55.28 9.99
C LEU A 5 -5.14 -54.69 8.57
N LEU A 6 -5.36 -55.51 7.55
CA LEU A 6 -5.28 -55.07 6.15
C LEU A 6 -6.39 -54.08 5.80
N LEU A 7 -7.63 -54.34 6.23
CA LEU A 7 -8.74 -53.41 6.10
C LEU A 7 -8.48 -52.10 6.86
N LEU A 8 -7.95 -52.16 8.09
CA LEU A 8 -7.63 -50.97 8.88
C LEU A 8 -6.52 -50.12 8.21
N GLY A 9 -5.51 -50.76 7.63
CA GLY A 9 -4.47 -50.07 6.88
C GLY A 9 -5.02 -49.35 5.64
N LEU A 10 -5.92 -50.00 4.90
CA LEU A 10 -6.57 -49.40 3.74
C LEU A 10 -7.46 -48.20 4.11
N THR A 11 -8.23 -48.29 5.21
CA THR A 11 -9.08 -47.18 5.63
C THR A 11 -8.26 -46.00 6.16
N LEU A 12 -7.19 -46.26 6.92
CA LEU A 12 -6.28 -45.22 7.41
C LEU A 12 -5.57 -44.49 6.27
N THR A 13 -5.08 -45.23 5.27
CA THR A 13 -4.44 -44.63 4.09
C THR A 13 -5.42 -43.81 3.27
N ALA A 14 -6.62 -44.32 3.00
CA ALA A 14 -7.68 -43.59 2.32
C ALA A 14 -8.08 -42.31 3.10
N PHE A 15 -8.27 -42.39 4.41
CA PHE A 15 -8.57 -41.22 5.24
C PHE A 15 -7.43 -40.19 5.21
N SER A 16 -6.18 -40.66 5.24
CA SER A 16 -5.01 -39.78 5.18
C SER A 16 -4.87 -39.05 3.84
N SER A 17 -5.26 -39.67 2.73
CA SER A 17 -5.22 -39.05 1.40
C SER A 17 -6.38 -38.07 1.22
N LEU A 18 -7.59 -38.46 1.65
CA LEU A 18 -8.78 -37.60 1.66
C LEU A 18 -8.57 -36.33 2.50
N SER A 19 -7.99 -36.47 3.70
CA SER A 19 -7.71 -35.32 4.57
C SER A 19 -6.66 -34.38 3.97
N ALA A 20 -5.60 -34.90 3.36
CA ALA A 20 -4.63 -34.07 2.65
C ALA A 20 -5.24 -33.37 1.44
N SER A 21 -6.01 -34.09 0.62
CA SER A 21 -6.71 -33.50 -0.51
C SER A 21 -7.66 -32.40 -0.06
N SER A 22 -8.42 -32.61 1.02
CA SER A 22 -9.32 -31.60 1.58
C SER A 22 -8.55 -30.37 2.09
N SER A 23 -7.43 -30.58 2.79
CA SER A 23 -6.59 -29.47 3.28
C SER A 23 -6.00 -28.66 2.13
N GLN A 24 -5.48 -29.34 1.10
CA GLN A 24 -4.95 -28.71 -0.09
C GLN A 24 -6.03 -27.88 -0.80
N SER A 25 -7.23 -28.42 -1.00
CA SER A 25 -8.34 -27.68 -1.60
C SER A 25 -8.72 -26.44 -0.80
N ARG A 26 -8.76 -26.51 0.53
CA ARG A 26 -9.01 -25.34 1.39
C ARG A 26 -7.92 -24.28 1.25
N GLN A 27 -6.65 -24.68 1.23
CA GLN A 27 -5.52 -23.77 1.08
C GLN A 27 -5.53 -23.06 -0.28
N LEU A 28 -5.84 -23.78 -1.36
CA LEU A 28 -5.94 -23.18 -2.69
C LEU A 28 -7.14 -22.22 -2.79
N ALA A 29 -8.29 -22.59 -2.21
CA ALA A 29 -9.45 -21.71 -2.13
C ALA A 29 -9.14 -20.43 -1.33
N PHE A 30 -8.44 -20.56 -0.19
CA PHE A 30 -7.99 -19.42 0.61
C PHE A 30 -7.11 -18.47 -0.22
N LEU A 31 -6.10 -19.00 -0.92
CA LEU A 31 -5.19 -18.20 -1.74
C LEU A 31 -5.92 -17.47 -2.87
N GLN A 32 -6.87 -18.13 -3.53
CA GLN A 32 -7.66 -17.51 -4.61
C GLN A 32 -8.57 -16.39 -4.08
N GLN A 33 -9.31 -16.65 -3.00
CA GLN A 33 -10.24 -15.66 -2.42
C GLN A 33 -9.50 -14.45 -1.85
N ASN A 34 -8.48 -14.69 -1.02
CA ASN A 34 -7.70 -13.60 -0.42
C ASN A 34 -6.82 -12.91 -1.46
N GLY A 35 -6.35 -13.65 -2.47
CA GLY A 35 -5.64 -13.08 -3.61
C GLY A 35 -6.48 -12.05 -4.37
N GLN A 36 -7.74 -12.38 -4.68
CA GLN A 36 -8.65 -11.44 -5.32
C GLN A 36 -8.92 -10.21 -4.43
N LEU A 37 -9.09 -10.41 -3.13
CA LEU A 37 -9.27 -9.31 -2.18
C LEU A 37 -8.03 -8.41 -2.12
N ALA A 38 -6.82 -8.97 -2.10
CA ALA A 38 -5.56 -8.23 -2.13
C ALA A 38 -5.45 -7.35 -3.38
N ILE A 39 -5.71 -7.94 -4.55
CA ILE A 39 -5.65 -7.22 -5.83
C ILE A 39 -6.70 -6.10 -5.87
N ASN A 40 -7.94 -6.37 -5.48
CA ASN A 40 -9.00 -5.36 -5.46
C ASN A 40 -8.67 -4.20 -4.50
N LEU A 41 -8.15 -4.53 -3.32
CA LEU A 41 -7.71 -3.53 -2.34
C LEU A 41 -6.61 -2.64 -2.92
N LEU A 42 -5.57 -3.24 -3.50
CA LEU A 42 -4.47 -2.47 -4.10
C LEU A 42 -4.93 -1.63 -5.29
N TYR A 43 -5.78 -2.16 -6.17
CA TYR A 43 -6.34 -1.33 -7.23
C TYR A 43 -7.07 -0.11 -6.68
N ASN A 44 -7.94 -0.28 -5.68
CA ASN A 44 -8.69 0.82 -5.10
C ASN A 44 -7.79 1.85 -4.37
N GLU A 45 -6.76 1.38 -3.67
CA GLU A 45 -5.88 2.26 -2.89
C GLU A 45 -4.76 2.89 -3.74
N LEU A 46 -4.38 2.30 -4.88
CA LEU A 46 -3.29 2.79 -5.74
C LEU A 46 -3.79 3.58 -6.96
N GLN A 47 -4.98 3.30 -7.49
CA GLN A 47 -5.59 4.09 -8.59
C GLN A 47 -5.85 5.53 -8.17
N ASN A 48 -5.69 6.50 -9.06
CA ASN A 48 -5.83 7.95 -8.76
C ASN A 48 -4.82 8.48 -7.74
N THR A 49 -3.68 7.80 -7.57
CA THR A 49 -2.51 8.43 -6.96
C THR A 49 -2.18 9.69 -7.76
N GLY A 50 -1.92 10.79 -7.05
CA GLY A 50 -1.64 12.10 -7.68
C GLY A 50 -2.87 12.98 -7.95
N PHE A 51 -4.10 12.51 -7.73
CA PHE A 51 -5.27 13.38 -7.85
C PHE A 51 -5.29 14.43 -6.71
N PHE A 52 -5.29 15.72 -7.06
CA PHE A 52 -5.39 16.84 -6.12
C PHE A 52 -6.47 17.85 -6.55
N GLY A 53 -7.58 17.39 -7.12
CA GLY A 53 -8.70 18.26 -7.48
C GLY A 53 -8.35 19.30 -8.55
N GLY A 54 -7.57 18.90 -9.57
CA GLY A 54 -7.11 19.79 -10.64
C GLY A 54 -5.76 20.48 -10.39
N GLN A 55 -5.18 20.31 -9.20
CA GLN A 55 -3.90 20.93 -8.82
C GLN A 55 -2.73 20.02 -9.17
N THR A 56 -1.57 20.61 -9.50
CA THR A 56 -0.34 19.88 -9.80
C THR A 56 0.43 19.57 -8.52
N LEU A 57 1.39 18.64 -8.58
CA LEU A 57 2.26 18.36 -7.43
C LEU A 57 3.07 19.61 -6.99
N ALA A 58 3.54 20.40 -7.95
CA ALA A 58 4.23 21.66 -7.67
C ALA A 58 3.31 22.73 -7.03
N ALA A 59 2.00 22.68 -7.28
CA ALA A 59 1.03 23.50 -6.54
C ALA A 59 0.86 22.98 -5.10
N MET A 60 0.83 21.67 -4.88
CA MET A 60 0.75 21.08 -3.54
C MET A 60 1.97 21.36 -2.67
N GLN A 61 3.15 21.46 -3.27
CA GLN A 61 4.37 21.92 -2.61
C GLN A 61 4.23 23.31 -1.94
N ARG A 62 3.34 24.16 -2.50
CA ARG A 62 3.06 25.52 -2.02
C ARG A 62 1.74 25.63 -1.26
N ALA A 63 0.97 24.55 -1.15
CA ALA A 63 -0.29 24.54 -0.43
C ALA A 63 -0.06 24.77 1.06
N VAL A 64 -1.06 25.33 1.73
CA VAL A 64 -0.98 25.65 3.17
C VAL A 64 -1.85 24.71 3.98
N SER A 65 -1.35 24.32 5.14
CA SER A 65 -2.12 23.61 6.16
C SER A 65 -2.04 24.38 7.46
N ASN A 66 -3.20 24.64 8.06
CA ASN A 66 -3.29 25.16 9.43
C ASN A 66 -3.27 24.03 10.47
N GLN A 67 -3.14 22.77 10.02
CA GLN A 67 -3.13 21.59 10.87
C GLN A 67 -1.69 21.24 11.23
N ALA A 68 -1.43 21.05 12.52
CA ALA A 68 -0.17 20.45 12.94
C ALA A 68 -0.09 19.00 12.41
N PRO A 69 1.08 18.56 11.90
CA PRO A 69 1.27 17.18 11.51
C PRO A 69 1.15 16.27 12.74
N PRO A 70 0.71 15.01 12.57
CA PRO A 70 0.65 14.05 13.67
C PRO A 70 2.06 13.78 14.23
N ALA A 71 2.20 13.56 15.54
CA ALA A 71 3.52 13.31 16.14
C ALA A 71 4.24 12.08 15.56
N ALA A 72 3.47 11.04 15.20
CA ALA A 72 3.96 9.83 14.55
C ALA A 72 3.67 9.85 13.04
N ASP A 73 3.88 10.99 12.38
CA ASP A 73 3.63 11.14 10.94
C ASP A 73 4.51 10.21 10.10
N CYS A 74 3.99 9.81 8.95
CA CYS A 74 4.70 8.99 7.98
C CYS A 74 5.41 9.89 6.97
N PHE A 75 6.71 10.08 7.13
CA PHE A 75 7.51 10.86 6.19
C PHE A 75 8.93 10.32 6.11
N VAL A 76 9.61 10.69 5.03
CA VAL A 76 11.03 10.43 4.81
C VAL A 76 11.82 11.64 5.30
N ASP A 77 12.69 11.43 6.29
CA ASP A 77 13.52 12.49 6.86
C ASP A 77 14.30 13.22 5.76
N GLY A 78 14.16 14.55 5.69
CA GLY A 78 14.87 15.41 4.74
C GLY A 78 14.38 15.37 3.29
N MET A 79 13.39 14.54 2.95
CA MET A 79 12.84 14.43 1.58
C MET A 79 11.33 14.63 1.50
N ASP A 80 10.62 14.54 2.63
CA ASP A 80 9.17 14.64 2.66
C ASP A 80 8.67 15.38 3.90
N SER A 81 7.69 16.27 3.71
CA SER A 81 7.06 17.04 4.79
C SER A 81 5.97 16.25 5.53
N GLY A 82 5.67 15.02 5.09
CA GLY A 82 4.69 14.15 5.71
C GLY A 82 3.25 14.44 5.29
N SER A 83 2.32 14.29 6.23
CA SER A 83 0.87 14.38 6.00
C SER A 83 0.44 15.68 5.35
N PHE A 84 1.10 16.79 5.64
CA PHE A 84 0.76 18.09 5.10
C PHE A 84 2.02 18.76 4.51
N PRO A 85 1.87 19.61 3.48
CA PRO A 85 2.98 20.42 3.00
C PRO A 85 3.47 21.37 4.08
N HIS A 86 4.79 21.52 4.17
CA HIS A 86 5.45 22.49 5.04
C HIS A 86 6.39 23.36 4.24
N ALA A 87 6.48 24.65 4.60
CA ALA A 87 7.41 25.56 3.95
C ALA A 87 8.85 25.01 4.06
N ASN A 88 9.58 25.09 2.95
CA ASN A 88 10.99 24.67 2.82
C ASN A 88 11.27 23.17 2.95
N LEU A 89 10.25 22.31 2.91
CA LEU A 89 10.40 20.85 2.83
C LEU A 89 9.65 20.32 1.61
N ALA A 90 10.27 19.42 0.85
CA ALA A 90 9.61 18.75 -0.27
C ALA A 90 8.35 17.97 0.19
N TYR A 91 7.37 17.84 -0.70
CA TYR A 91 6.12 17.15 -0.46
C TYR A 91 5.94 16.07 -1.52
N LEU A 92 6.05 14.80 -1.08
CA LEU A 92 5.90 13.66 -1.97
C LEU A 92 4.45 13.19 -2.01
N ASN A 93 3.90 12.96 -3.20
CA ASN A 93 2.60 12.30 -3.37
C ASN A 93 2.69 10.78 -3.34
N VAL A 94 3.84 10.21 -3.70
CA VAL A 94 4.10 8.76 -3.67
C VAL A 94 5.53 8.51 -3.25
N PHE A 95 5.73 7.49 -2.42
CA PHE A 95 7.05 7.02 -2.02
C PHE A 95 6.98 5.53 -1.68
N ALA A 96 7.95 4.74 -2.11
CA ALA A 96 8.08 3.36 -1.67
C ALA A 96 9.49 3.09 -1.15
N GLY A 97 9.59 2.11 -0.25
CA GLY A 97 10.87 1.71 0.30
C GLY A 97 10.90 0.23 0.63
N GLN A 98 12.11 -0.29 0.76
CA GLN A 98 12.33 -1.66 1.24
C GLN A 98 12.15 -1.71 2.76
N ALA A 99 11.55 -2.78 3.25
CA ALA A 99 11.50 -3.07 4.67
C ALA A 99 12.91 -3.36 5.19
N LEU A 100 13.46 -2.41 5.95
CA LEU A 100 14.75 -2.53 6.63
C LEU A 100 14.54 -2.74 8.13
N PRO A 101 15.51 -3.36 8.83
CA PRO A 101 15.47 -3.44 10.29
C PRO A 101 15.39 -2.05 10.93
N GLY A 102 14.60 -1.94 11.99
CA GLY A 102 14.42 -0.68 12.72
C GLY A 102 13.22 0.12 12.23
N ARG A 103 13.32 1.44 12.34
CA ARG A 103 12.27 2.38 11.98
C ARG A 103 12.51 2.88 10.56
N VAL A 104 11.51 2.74 9.70
CA VAL A 104 11.50 3.22 8.31
C VAL A 104 10.27 4.09 8.12
N LEU A 105 10.44 5.26 7.51
CA LEU A 105 9.55 6.40 7.80
C LEU A 105 9.52 6.70 9.32
N ASN A 106 9.12 7.91 9.71
CA ASN A 106 8.98 8.17 11.15
C ASN A 106 7.87 7.31 11.82
N CYS A 107 6.91 6.78 11.05
CA CYS A 107 5.74 6.07 11.57
C CYS A 107 5.80 4.54 11.51
N LEU A 108 6.73 3.90 10.80
CA LEU A 108 6.75 2.44 10.69
C LEU A 108 7.88 1.80 11.49
N ASN A 109 7.54 0.69 12.14
CA ASN A 109 8.44 -0.14 12.91
C ASN A 109 8.06 -1.62 12.74
N ASN A 110 9.03 -2.51 12.94
CA ASN A 110 8.81 -3.96 12.96
C ASN A 110 8.14 -4.53 11.69
N LEU A 111 8.58 -4.07 10.52
CA LEU A 111 8.10 -4.60 9.24
C LEU A 111 8.54 -6.06 9.06
N ALA A 112 7.73 -6.83 8.34
CA ALA A 112 8.16 -8.13 7.85
C ALA A 112 9.40 -7.96 6.93
N PRO A 113 10.40 -8.84 7.00
CA PRO A 113 11.62 -8.69 6.22
C PRO A 113 11.37 -8.98 4.73
N GLN A 114 12.24 -8.44 3.87
CA GLN A 114 12.28 -8.72 2.42
C GLN A 114 10.94 -8.44 1.69
N THR A 115 10.23 -7.43 2.13
CA THR A 115 9.05 -6.86 1.47
C THR A 115 9.29 -5.37 1.26
N GLU A 116 8.38 -4.73 0.54
CA GLU A 116 8.34 -3.27 0.40
C GLU A 116 7.12 -2.69 1.11
N TYR A 117 7.15 -1.37 1.31
CA TYR A 117 6.02 -0.56 1.74
C TYR A 117 5.81 0.57 0.73
N ILE A 118 4.60 1.13 0.68
CA ILE A 118 4.27 2.27 -0.17
C ILE A 118 3.44 3.29 0.59
N GLN A 119 3.78 4.55 0.44
CA GLN A 119 3.11 5.73 0.95
C GLN A 119 2.48 6.49 -0.23
N ILE A 120 1.23 6.92 -0.04
CA ILE A 120 0.47 7.69 -1.02
C ILE A 120 -0.23 8.86 -0.32
N LYS A 121 -0.19 10.03 -0.97
CA LYS A 121 -0.95 11.21 -0.59
C LYS A 121 -1.73 11.72 -1.80
N ARG A 122 -3.01 11.95 -1.59
CA ARG A 122 -3.95 12.37 -2.64
C ARG A 122 -5.24 12.93 -2.05
N ALA A 123 -5.97 13.67 -2.86
CA ALA A 123 -7.40 13.85 -2.69
C ALA A 123 -8.17 12.61 -3.17
N ILE A 124 -9.39 12.43 -2.69
CA ILE A 124 -10.33 11.41 -3.15
C ILE A 124 -11.36 12.11 -4.04
N GLY A 125 -11.58 11.63 -5.27
CA GLY A 125 -12.44 12.26 -6.28
C GLY A 125 -13.93 12.38 -5.94
N ALA A 126 -14.38 11.80 -4.82
CA ALA A 126 -15.72 12.02 -4.29
C ALA A 126 -15.80 13.39 -3.59
N ALA A 127 -16.09 14.44 -4.38
CA ALA A 127 -16.29 15.79 -3.90
C ALA A 127 -17.33 15.86 -2.77
N ALA A 128 -17.11 16.77 -1.83
CA ALA A 128 -17.99 17.07 -0.71
C ALA A 128 -18.24 18.59 -0.64
N THR A 129 -19.36 18.94 -0.03
CA THR A 129 -19.67 20.32 0.39
C THR A 129 -19.41 20.48 1.88
N PRO A 130 -19.27 21.71 2.42
CA PRO A 130 -19.10 21.94 3.85
C PRO A 130 -20.13 21.20 4.73
N ALA A 131 -21.38 21.11 4.27
CA ALA A 131 -22.47 20.42 4.99
C ALA A 131 -22.32 18.89 5.06
N THR A 132 -21.51 18.28 4.17
CA THR A 132 -21.32 16.82 4.08
C THR A 132 -19.96 16.35 4.60
N MET A 133 -19.12 17.29 5.08
CA MET A 133 -17.80 16.98 5.62
C MET A 133 -17.92 16.12 6.89
N ARG A 134 -17.29 14.95 6.86
CA ARG A 134 -17.13 14.08 8.02
C ARG A 134 -16.12 14.65 9.02
N HIS A 135 -16.45 14.59 10.31
CA HIS A 135 -15.63 15.11 11.41
C HIS A 135 -14.26 14.42 11.59
N ASN A 136 -14.11 13.19 11.10
CA ASN A 136 -12.91 12.38 11.27
C ASN A 136 -11.92 12.43 10.10
N ARG A 137 -12.03 13.44 9.23
CA ARG A 137 -11.22 13.57 8.01
C ARG A 137 -10.73 14.99 7.81
N PHE A 138 -9.62 15.08 7.06
CA PHE A 138 -9.15 16.32 6.45
C PHE A 138 -9.57 16.37 4.98
N TYR A 139 -9.56 17.56 4.41
CA TYR A 139 -9.99 17.83 3.05
C TYR A 139 -9.00 18.77 2.37
N LEU A 140 -8.87 18.62 1.06
CA LEU A 140 -8.22 19.56 0.18
C LEU A 140 -9.26 20.54 -0.36
N LEU A 141 -9.02 21.82 -0.16
CA LEU A 141 -9.65 22.91 -0.87
C LEU A 141 -8.72 23.31 -2.03
N PRO A 142 -9.04 22.90 -3.28
CA PRO A 142 -8.26 23.33 -4.42
C PRO A 142 -8.51 24.82 -4.67
N ASP A 143 -7.44 25.57 -4.88
CA ASP A 143 -7.49 26.99 -5.21
C ASP A 143 -6.36 27.31 -6.19
N TRP A 144 -6.64 28.22 -7.13
CA TRP A 144 -5.71 28.57 -8.21
C TRP A 144 -4.50 29.38 -7.74
N GLN A 145 -4.63 30.15 -6.65
CA GLN A 145 -3.49 30.85 -6.05
C GLN A 145 -2.76 29.93 -5.09
N GLN A 146 -3.49 29.37 -4.13
CA GLN A 146 -2.90 28.56 -3.07
C GLN A 146 -3.93 27.62 -2.46
N SER A 147 -3.82 26.34 -2.80
CA SER A 147 -4.65 25.29 -2.23
C SER A 147 -4.44 25.15 -0.72
N ARG A 148 -5.49 24.72 -0.01
CA ARG A 148 -5.50 24.67 1.46
C ARG A 148 -5.95 23.31 1.97
N PHE A 149 -5.30 22.82 3.02
CA PHE A 149 -5.78 21.68 3.79
C PHE A 149 -6.65 22.16 4.93
N VAL A 150 -7.90 21.69 4.95
CA VAL A 150 -8.96 22.12 5.87
C VAL A 150 -9.62 20.92 6.54
N ASP A 151 -10.40 21.20 7.58
CA ASP A 151 -11.35 20.29 8.19
C ASP A 151 -12.72 20.98 8.32
N HIS A 152 -13.71 20.26 8.86
CA HIS A 152 -15.08 20.78 8.99
C HIS A 152 -15.22 22.02 9.91
N THR A 153 -14.21 22.37 10.70
CA THR A 153 -14.21 23.52 11.61
C THR A 153 -13.55 24.77 11.03
N ASN A 154 -12.73 24.62 9.99
CA ASN A 154 -11.96 25.73 9.40
C ASN A 154 -12.07 25.85 7.88
N VAL A 155 -13.12 25.25 7.29
CA VAL A 155 -13.51 25.45 5.91
C VAL A 155 -14.22 26.81 5.73
N PRO A 156 -13.90 27.63 4.72
CA PRO A 156 -14.64 28.86 4.44
C PRO A 156 -16.09 28.57 4.02
N ALA A 157 -17.04 29.39 4.47
CA ALA A 157 -18.47 29.19 4.20
C ALA A 157 -18.86 29.40 2.71
N THR A 158 -18.02 30.07 1.93
CA THR A 158 -18.25 30.39 0.51
C THR A 158 -17.77 29.31 -0.45
N VAL A 159 -17.31 28.17 0.05
CA VAL A 159 -16.77 27.08 -0.77
C VAL A 159 -17.86 26.05 -1.08
N ASP A 160 -18.01 25.73 -2.36
CA ASP A 160 -18.98 24.74 -2.82
C ASP A 160 -18.38 23.34 -3.01
N THR A 161 -17.04 23.21 -3.10
CA THR A 161 -16.39 21.93 -3.35
C THR A 161 -15.09 21.78 -2.57
N VAL A 162 -15.01 20.70 -1.80
CA VAL A 162 -13.80 20.20 -1.15
C VAL A 162 -13.63 18.72 -1.46
N TYR A 163 -12.39 18.23 -1.48
CA TYR A 163 -12.13 16.81 -1.71
C TYR A 163 -11.57 16.17 -0.44
N PRO A 164 -12.10 15.02 0.03
CA PRO A 164 -11.50 14.31 1.15
C PRO A 164 -10.03 14.02 0.88
N TYR A 165 -9.17 14.35 1.83
CA TYR A 165 -7.73 14.12 1.71
C TYR A 165 -7.33 12.80 2.38
N GLN A 166 -6.41 12.08 1.74
CA GLN A 166 -5.88 10.81 2.21
C GLN A 166 -4.35 10.86 2.19
N HIS A 167 -3.76 10.54 3.34
CA HIS A 167 -2.37 10.08 3.43
C HIS A 167 -2.42 8.65 3.97
N LEU A 168 -1.87 7.73 3.18
CA LEU A 168 -1.99 6.28 3.33
C LEU A 168 -0.60 5.65 3.29
N VAL A 169 -0.36 4.65 4.11
CA VAL A 169 0.81 3.77 4.01
C VAL A 169 0.38 2.31 4.07
N LEU A 170 0.81 1.51 3.11
CA LEU A 170 0.61 0.06 3.07
C LEU A 170 1.95 -0.63 3.33
N TYR A 171 1.97 -1.58 4.25
CA TYR A 171 3.17 -2.34 4.63
C TYR A 171 2.79 -3.72 5.14
N ILE A 172 3.76 -4.61 5.28
CA ILE A 172 3.53 -5.95 5.85
C ILE A 172 4.15 -6.01 7.23
N GLN A 173 3.41 -6.59 8.17
CA GLN A 173 3.87 -6.86 9.52
C GLN A 173 3.58 -8.32 9.88
N LEU A 174 4.51 -8.96 10.58
CA LEU A 174 4.26 -10.27 11.17
C LEU A 174 3.42 -10.08 12.44
N GLN A 175 2.27 -10.73 12.50
CA GLN A 175 1.40 -10.77 13.67
C GLN A 175 1.36 -12.18 14.26
N ARG A 176 1.46 -12.26 15.59
CA ARG A 176 1.36 -13.53 16.31
C ARG A 176 -0.09 -13.95 16.41
N GLN A 177 -0.47 -15.00 15.70
CA GLN A 177 -1.82 -15.58 15.73
C GLN A 177 -1.73 -17.07 16.08
N ALA A 178 -2.39 -17.49 17.16
CA ALA A 178 -2.55 -18.90 17.55
C ALA A 178 -1.26 -19.76 17.57
N GLY A 179 -0.10 -19.18 17.90
CA GLY A 179 1.15 -19.94 17.90
C GLY A 179 2.10 -19.64 16.72
N GLU A 180 1.63 -18.95 15.69
CA GLU A 180 2.34 -18.76 14.42
C GLU A 180 2.52 -17.27 14.08
N ASP A 181 3.56 -16.95 13.31
CA ASP A 181 3.78 -15.63 12.75
C ASP A 181 3.11 -15.52 11.37
N VAL A 182 2.01 -14.79 11.33
CA VAL A 182 1.20 -14.56 10.13
C VAL A 182 1.59 -13.22 9.51
N PRO A 183 1.96 -13.17 8.22
CA PRO A 183 2.22 -11.91 7.55
C PRO A 183 0.88 -11.26 7.20
N VAL A 184 0.69 -10.03 7.66
CA VAL A 184 -0.55 -9.28 7.52
C VAL A 184 -0.25 -8.00 6.75
N LEU A 185 -1.05 -7.72 5.72
CA LEU A 185 -1.08 -6.41 5.08
C LEU A 185 -1.71 -5.41 6.05
N MET A 186 -0.91 -4.46 6.46
CA MET A 186 -1.28 -3.38 7.37
C MET A 186 -1.49 -2.10 6.60
N ARG A 187 -2.37 -1.25 7.14
CA ARG A 187 -2.64 0.07 6.62
C ARG A 187 -2.50 1.11 7.70
N LYS A 188 -1.69 2.13 7.45
CA LYS A 188 -1.71 3.39 8.20
C LYS A 188 -2.42 4.48 7.43
N ARG A 189 -3.19 5.31 8.12
CA ARG A 189 -3.92 6.41 7.47
C ARG A 189 -4.02 7.64 8.38
N LEU A 190 -3.82 8.81 7.80
CA LEU A 190 -4.13 10.09 8.44
C LEU A 190 -5.63 10.21 8.73
N ILE A 191 -5.97 10.49 9.98
CA ILE A 191 -7.32 10.75 10.45
C ILE A 191 -7.34 12.02 11.31
N ARG A 192 -8.52 12.64 11.41
CA ARG A 192 -8.80 13.64 12.43
C ARG A 192 -9.43 12.93 13.63
N ASN A 193 -8.79 12.99 14.80
CA ASN A 193 -9.31 12.34 16.00
C ASN A 193 -10.46 13.15 16.63
N SER A 194 -11.08 12.62 17.69
CA SER A 194 -12.19 13.28 18.39
C SER A 194 -11.80 14.61 19.06
N ALA A 195 -10.53 14.78 19.43
CA ALA A 195 -9.97 16.04 19.94
C ALA A 195 -9.69 17.06 18.81
N GLY A 196 -9.86 16.66 17.55
CA GLY A 196 -9.65 17.48 16.38
C GLY A 196 -8.22 17.60 15.88
N HIS A 197 -7.30 16.79 16.43
CA HIS A 197 -5.92 16.75 15.98
C HIS A 197 -5.70 15.69 14.90
N ALA A 198 -4.68 15.91 14.07
CA ALA A 198 -4.18 14.89 13.16
C ALA A 198 -3.60 13.70 13.95
N SER A 199 -3.91 12.49 13.50
CA SER A 199 -3.38 11.24 14.06
C SER A 199 -3.23 10.20 12.95
N ILE A 200 -2.33 9.24 13.14
CA ILE A 200 -2.17 8.10 12.25
C ILE A 200 -2.91 6.89 12.84
N SER A 201 -4.00 6.47 12.19
CA SER A 201 -4.70 5.22 12.50
C SER A 201 -3.95 4.04 11.89
N THR A 202 -3.98 2.88 12.55
CA THR A 202 -3.41 1.63 12.04
C THR A 202 -4.50 0.56 12.00
N ASP A 203 -4.66 -0.08 10.85
CA ASP A 203 -5.67 -1.13 10.62
C ASP A 203 -5.00 -2.38 10.02
N SER A 204 -5.43 -3.58 10.43
CA SER A 204 -5.11 -4.84 9.73
C SER A 204 -6.05 -5.03 8.55
N MET A 205 -5.51 -5.22 7.34
CA MET A 205 -6.32 -5.31 6.11
C MET A 205 -6.56 -6.75 5.68
N LEU A 206 -5.48 -7.53 5.57
CA LEU A 206 -5.57 -8.86 4.98
C LEU A 206 -4.45 -9.77 5.48
N ASP A 207 -4.83 -10.95 5.94
CA ASP A 207 -3.88 -11.97 6.38
C ASP A 207 -3.33 -12.76 5.20
N GLY A 208 -2.09 -13.23 5.34
CA GLY A 208 -1.43 -14.06 4.33
C GLY A 208 -0.82 -13.27 3.18
N VAL A 209 -0.75 -11.94 3.25
CA VAL A 209 0.07 -11.15 2.31
C VAL A 209 1.51 -11.20 2.78
N GLU A 210 2.36 -11.99 2.12
CA GLU A 210 3.74 -12.22 2.55
C GLU A 210 4.72 -11.20 1.99
N ARG A 211 4.52 -10.74 0.75
CA ARG A 211 5.42 -9.77 0.08
C ARG A 211 4.67 -8.81 -0.81
N LEU A 212 5.16 -7.58 -0.83
CA LEU A 212 4.87 -6.54 -1.82
C LEU A 212 6.16 -6.19 -2.56
N HIS A 213 6.03 -5.92 -3.85
CA HIS A 213 7.09 -5.34 -4.68
C HIS A 213 6.48 -4.37 -5.70
N PHE A 214 7.19 -3.27 -5.98
CA PHE A 214 6.74 -2.21 -6.88
C PHE A 214 7.80 -1.87 -7.94
N GLU A 215 7.33 -1.60 -9.15
CA GLU A 215 8.10 -1.02 -10.25
C GLU A 215 7.37 0.22 -10.77
N PHE A 216 8.05 1.35 -10.89
CA PHE A 216 7.47 2.64 -11.24
C PHE A 216 7.67 2.92 -12.72
N LEU A 217 6.63 3.46 -13.36
CA LEU A 217 6.64 3.90 -14.75
C LEU A 217 7.13 5.34 -14.78
N ILE A 218 8.32 5.56 -15.31
CA ILE A 218 9.00 6.86 -15.32
C ILE A 218 8.91 7.47 -16.71
N ASP A 219 8.49 8.73 -16.75
CA ASP A 219 8.49 9.61 -17.91
C ASP A 219 9.61 10.63 -17.69
N SER A 220 10.66 10.54 -18.49
CA SER A 220 11.91 11.27 -18.33
C SER A 220 12.06 12.45 -19.29
N ASP A 221 11.25 12.51 -20.33
CA ASP A 221 11.20 13.64 -21.26
C ASP A 221 9.93 14.52 -21.12
N LEU A 222 9.03 14.14 -20.20
CA LEU A 222 7.82 14.84 -19.79
C LEU A 222 6.74 14.91 -20.89
N ASP A 223 6.72 13.95 -21.81
CA ASP A 223 5.73 13.87 -22.88
C ASP A 223 4.40 13.18 -22.45
N GLY A 224 4.34 12.65 -21.23
CA GLY A 224 3.19 11.94 -20.67
C GLY A 224 3.15 10.45 -21.01
N VAL A 225 4.21 9.90 -21.60
CA VAL A 225 4.43 8.50 -21.93
C VAL A 225 5.58 7.94 -21.08
N PRO A 226 5.45 6.72 -20.50
CA PRO A 226 6.56 6.12 -19.77
C PRO A 226 7.70 5.70 -20.69
N ASP A 227 8.93 6.14 -20.40
CA ASP A 227 10.16 5.75 -21.08
C ASP A 227 10.74 4.45 -20.54
N TYR A 228 10.79 4.31 -19.21
CA TYR A 228 11.42 3.18 -18.55
C TYR A 228 10.77 2.81 -17.21
N LEU A 229 11.15 1.63 -16.71
CA LEU A 229 10.68 1.11 -15.42
C LEU A 229 11.83 0.95 -14.43
N LEU A 230 11.62 1.48 -13.23
CA LEU A 230 12.54 1.34 -12.09
C LEU A 230 11.86 0.60 -10.95
N SER A 231 12.53 -0.39 -10.37
CA SER A 231 12.13 -0.98 -9.10
C SER A 231 12.29 0.01 -7.95
N THR A 232 11.63 -0.24 -6.82
CA THR A 232 11.78 0.56 -5.59
C THR A 232 13.24 0.81 -5.20
N ALA A 233 14.14 -0.17 -5.42
CA ALA A 233 15.56 -0.06 -5.09
C ALA A 233 16.37 0.80 -6.10
N GLU A 234 15.90 0.92 -7.34
CA GLU A 234 16.54 1.72 -8.39
C GLU A 234 16.08 3.20 -8.37
N MET A 235 15.02 3.52 -7.61
CA MET A 235 14.51 4.88 -7.48
C MET A 235 15.47 5.76 -6.67
N THR A 236 15.78 6.94 -7.20
CA THR A 236 16.66 7.93 -6.56
C THR A 236 15.84 9.06 -5.95
N ALA A 237 16.48 9.93 -5.15
CA ALA A 237 15.83 11.13 -4.61
C ALA A 237 15.21 12.01 -5.73
N SER A 238 15.91 12.19 -6.85
CA SER A 238 15.42 12.99 -7.99
C SER A 238 14.14 12.42 -8.61
N HIS A 239 14.05 11.09 -8.71
CA HIS A 239 12.85 10.41 -9.21
C HIS A 239 11.67 10.60 -8.26
N TRP A 240 11.87 10.47 -6.94
CA TRP A 240 10.80 10.68 -5.96
C TRP A 240 10.31 12.12 -5.91
N LEU A 241 11.26 13.06 -5.91
CA LEU A 241 10.97 14.50 -5.94
C LEU A 241 10.34 14.95 -7.27
N GLN A 242 10.40 14.11 -8.31
CA GLN A 242 9.85 14.37 -9.64
C GLN A 242 10.30 15.72 -10.23
N GLN A 243 11.60 16.02 -10.08
CA GLN A 243 12.20 17.29 -10.53
C GLN A 243 12.54 17.27 -12.03
N GLU A 244 13.04 16.14 -12.52
CA GLU A 244 13.50 15.95 -13.91
C GLU A 244 12.69 14.85 -14.63
N SER A 245 11.79 14.18 -13.91
CA SER A 245 10.98 13.07 -14.42
C SER A 245 9.64 13.00 -13.69
N ARG A 246 8.64 12.35 -14.28
CA ARG A 246 7.32 12.11 -13.67
C ARG A 246 7.12 10.63 -13.39
N ILE A 247 6.44 10.31 -12.29
CA ILE A 247 5.98 8.94 -11.99
C ILE A 247 4.56 8.80 -12.51
N LEU A 248 4.38 8.18 -13.67
CA LEU A 248 3.06 8.07 -14.33
C LEU A 248 2.21 6.91 -13.81
N GLY A 249 2.78 6.02 -13.02
CA GLY A 249 2.10 4.83 -12.54
C GLY A 249 3.06 3.84 -11.91
N LEU A 250 2.52 2.66 -11.59
CA LEU A 250 3.34 1.54 -11.12
C LEU A 250 2.79 0.19 -11.59
N ARG A 251 3.68 -0.81 -11.61
CA ARG A 251 3.36 -2.23 -11.54
C ARG A 251 3.57 -2.68 -10.09
N PHE A 252 2.67 -3.51 -9.61
CA PHE A 252 2.77 -4.07 -8.26
C PHE A 252 2.66 -5.60 -8.31
N TYR A 253 3.33 -6.24 -7.37
CA TYR A 253 3.34 -7.68 -7.20
C TYR A 253 2.99 -8.01 -5.75
N VAL A 254 2.12 -9.00 -5.56
CA VAL A 254 1.68 -9.47 -4.25
C VAL A 254 1.89 -10.96 -4.16
N LEU A 255 2.71 -11.39 -3.19
CA LEU A 255 2.87 -12.80 -2.89
C LEU A 255 1.99 -13.18 -1.71
N MET A 256 0.93 -13.93 -1.99
CA MET A 256 0.08 -14.52 -0.96
C MET A 256 0.71 -15.81 -0.43
N ARG A 257 0.48 -16.11 0.85
CA ARG A 257 0.90 -17.31 1.56
C ARG A 257 -0.25 -17.88 2.39
N THR A 258 -0.36 -19.20 2.46
CA THR A 258 -1.32 -19.83 3.39
C THR A 258 -0.99 -19.48 4.85
N LEU A 259 -2.01 -19.44 5.70
CA LEU A 259 -1.83 -19.10 7.12
C LEU A 259 -1.20 -20.24 7.92
N THR A 260 -1.53 -21.49 7.54
CA THR A 260 -1.04 -22.69 8.20
C THR A 260 -0.13 -23.50 7.27
N PRO A 261 0.89 -24.18 7.84
CA PRO A 261 1.77 -25.04 7.06
C PRO A 261 1.09 -26.38 6.71
N ASP A 262 1.35 -26.88 5.51
CA ASP A 262 1.08 -28.26 5.09
C ASP A 262 2.39 -29.05 5.09
N ARG A 263 2.64 -29.83 6.15
CA ARG A 263 3.91 -30.59 6.33
C ARG A 263 4.19 -31.60 5.21
N ARG A 264 3.20 -31.94 4.38
CA ARG A 264 3.37 -32.82 3.22
C ARG A 264 3.80 -32.07 1.97
N TYR A 265 3.75 -30.75 2.00
CA TYR A 265 4.16 -29.88 0.91
C TYR A 265 5.47 -29.20 1.25
N ARG A 266 6.36 -29.07 0.26
CA ARG A 266 7.57 -28.26 0.36
C ARG A 266 7.57 -27.25 -0.77
N ASN A 267 7.86 -26.00 -0.46
CA ASN A 267 7.88 -24.90 -1.42
C ASN A 267 9.30 -24.43 -1.69
N ASP A 268 9.87 -24.93 -2.77
CA ASP A 268 11.18 -24.58 -3.33
C ASP A 268 11.05 -23.79 -4.64
N ARG A 269 9.87 -23.22 -4.91
CA ARG A 269 9.61 -22.47 -6.14
C ARG A 269 10.27 -21.09 -6.12
N LEU A 270 10.68 -20.65 -7.31
CA LEU A 270 11.08 -19.27 -7.60
C LEU A 270 9.86 -18.47 -8.08
N TYR A 271 9.61 -17.32 -7.45
CA TYR A 271 8.52 -16.41 -7.79
C TYR A 271 9.11 -15.15 -8.44
N GLN A 272 8.80 -14.92 -9.72
CA GLN A 272 9.30 -13.75 -10.47
C GLN A 272 8.37 -12.55 -10.29
N MET A 273 8.88 -11.48 -9.70
CA MET A 273 8.14 -10.23 -9.39
C MET A 273 8.79 -9.08 -10.14
N GLY A 274 8.55 -8.98 -11.45
CA GLY A 274 9.21 -7.98 -12.30
C GLY A 274 10.67 -8.33 -12.54
N LYS A 275 11.58 -7.37 -12.34
CA LYS A 275 13.04 -7.62 -12.33
C LYS A 275 13.52 -8.33 -11.06
N HIS A 276 12.73 -8.30 -9.98
CA HIS A 276 13.05 -8.97 -8.73
C HIS A 276 12.55 -10.42 -8.73
N SER A 277 13.21 -11.31 -7.99
CA SER A 277 12.75 -12.69 -7.81
C SER A 277 12.84 -13.11 -6.34
N PHE A 278 11.91 -13.96 -5.90
CA PHE A 278 11.92 -14.52 -4.57
C PHE A 278 11.99 -16.04 -4.62
N GLN A 279 13.08 -16.59 -4.10
CA GLN A 279 13.24 -18.02 -3.91
C GLN A 279 12.60 -18.43 -2.58
N ALA A 280 11.57 -19.28 -2.62
CA ALA A 280 10.97 -19.79 -1.40
C ALA A 280 11.98 -20.64 -0.60
N PRO A 281 11.96 -20.56 0.74
CA PRO A 281 13.01 -21.15 1.60
C PRO A 281 12.90 -22.67 1.77
N GLY A 282 12.06 -23.35 0.98
CA GLY A 282 11.79 -24.78 1.17
C GLY A 282 10.87 -25.07 2.34
N ASP A 283 10.00 -24.12 2.71
CA ASP A 283 9.05 -24.25 3.82
C ASP A 283 7.76 -24.98 3.41
N HIS A 284 6.81 -25.07 4.35
CA HIS A 284 5.57 -25.83 4.22
C HIS A 284 4.36 -24.98 3.84
N TYR A 285 4.57 -23.77 3.31
CA TYR A 285 3.47 -22.87 2.97
C TYR A 285 3.25 -22.80 1.47
N ARG A 286 2.00 -22.91 1.03
CA ARG A 286 1.62 -22.67 -0.37
C ARG A 286 1.56 -21.18 -0.61
N ARG A 287 1.96 -20.76 -1.82
CA ARG A 287 1.96 -19.36 -2.22
C ARG A 287 1.28 -19.18 -3.57
N LEU A 288 0.72 -17.99 -3.74
CA LEU A 288 0.14 -17.52 -5.00
C LEU A 288 0.69 -16.13 -5.27
N LEU A 289 1.41 -15.99 -6.39
CA LEU A 289 1.87 -14.69 -6.85
C LEU A 289 0.80 -14.06 -7.75
N LEU A 290 0.52 -12.79 -7.49
CA LEU A 290 -0.39 -11.96 -8.27
C LEU A 290 0.33 -10.68 -8.68
N SER A 291 -0.10 -10.08 -9.77
CA SER A 291 0.45 -8.80 -10.24
C SER A 291 -0.62 -7.93 -10.87
N GLY A 292 -0.38 -6.63 -10.89
CA GLY A 292 -1.24 -5.64 -11.51
C GLY A 292 -0.46 -4.40 -11.88
N ALA A 293 -1.12 -3.47 -12.57
CA ALA A 293 -0.54 -2.19 -12.94
C ALA A 293 -1.59 -1.09 -12.89
N VAL A 294 -1.21 0.08 -12.40
CA VAL A 294 -2.07 1.26 -12.34
C VAL A 294 -1.37 2.45 -12.97
N LYS A 295 -2.14 3.23 -13.75
CA LYS A 295 -1.74 4.57 -14.16
C LYS A 295 -2.22 5.57 -13.10
N PHE A 296 -1.42 6.58 -12.84
CA PHE A 296 -1.73 7.67 -11.94
C PHE A 296 -2.53 8.74 -12.67
N ASP A 297 -3.43 9.39 -11.94
CA ASP A 297 -4.23 10.51 -12.45
C ASP A 297 -3.48 11.79 -12.13
N LEU A 298 -2.63 12.20 -13.08
CA LEU A 298 -1.79 13.39 -12.95
C LEU A 298 -2.40 14.51 -13.79
N THR A 299 -2.53 15.67 -13.16
CA THR A 299 -2.82 16.92 -13.84
C THR A 299 -1.56 17.37 -14.60
N ALA A 300 -1.71 17.57 -15.91
CA ALA A 300 -0.63 18.10 -16.74
C ALA A 300 -0.25 19.50 -16.24
N GLU A 301 1.05 19.77 -16.12
CA GLU A 301 1.50 21.15 -15.96
C GLU A 301 1.33 21.87 -17.30
N PRO A 302 0.78 23.11 -17.32
CA PRO A 302 0.80 23.89 -18.54
C PRO A 302 2.26 24.08 -18.97
N ALA A 303 2.57 23.74 -20.23
CA ALA A 303 3.86 24.07 -20.82
C ALA A 303 4.05 25.58 -20.70
N GLY A 304 5.06 25.99 -19.93
CA GLY A 304 5.45 27.39 -19.76
C GLY A 304 5.99 27.99 -21.05
#